data_AF-A0A8C0BBE6-F1
#
_entry.id   AF-A0A8C0BBE6-F1
#
_cell.length_a   1.000
_cell.length_b   1.000
_cell.length_c   1.000
_cell.angle_alpha   90.00
_cell.angle_beta   90.00
_cell.angle_gamma   90.00
#
_symmetry.space_group_name_H-M   'P 1'
#
loop_
_entity.id
_entity.type
_entity.pdbx_description
1 polymer ?
#
loop_
_entity_poly.entity_id
_entity_poly.type
_entity_poly.pdbx_seq_one_letter_code
_entity_poly.pdbx_strand_id
1 'polypeptide(L)'
;MTTINSSRGNTEVVSARRTESHDVSDIISLFSHFTEVVFGRIDVMYLLEKSNLALTLCNEKNEAIAHAVFLDYPNWNITDQSDWELFLQENYVNNKCTPLNTLFMHLFVAKEEYAAGCSQEIVSFFVAPNRFLSFTEPNMGNVFEKMMTAPGSVADTNFTLFVCPRHWYHPQLYVRKARLEDYDDLMPIWTRQSKTLKETYSEYFLADLIECQDEENQAVVCEDAGTAVGFMSLCSQVNVSLFQECFDLGPFHGLCKPHPEDILKMPQKPSIQEEILGLEEEEEIDKLTKIDEKATMITCLLLLQKDGVITVSHTELPLDDVKDYKASAALLLQTEEKGAFHPVYRGASNAFCIHLFCIDEKHETRSLDFLHYVFKLFPDKDFCVILVPHHVPEFHLIQSFVRVVPLYTSKLGEELYVFHRAGLLKKHAYVAFALQDGIPVQAFIAEVLDQIVGVSVIRDEMDIEYIRSHYNIEDFIHFNHHQQEEHGHLYHFVLNPIFHHYTKHFLKEILRLAHKSSLYYPIYPQYVEGKVRRKLYVFLILNIVTFAHFIFLFASVNDCKQQFS
;
A
#
# COMPACT_ATOMS: atom_id res chain seq x y z
N MET A 1 1.77 4.68 -23.74
CA MET A 1 1.38 4.30 -25.11
C MET A 1 2.54 3.53 -25.70
N THR A 2 2.25 2.39 -26.32
CA THR A 2 3.25 1.44 -26.79
C THR A 2 2.89 1.01 -28.20
N THR A 3 3.89 0.83 -29.07
CA THR A 3 3.66 0.36 -30.43
C THR A 3 3.71 -1.16 -30.47
N ILE A 4 2.64 -1.79 -30.92
CA ILE A 4 2.56 -3.22 -31.16
C ILE A 4 2.60 -3.51 -32.66
N ASN A 5 3.19 -4.66 -33.02
CA ASN A 5 3.30 -5.11 -34.40
C ASN A 5 2.33 -6.26 -34.64
N SER A 6 1.64 -6.22 -35.77
CA SER A 6 0.79 -7.31 -36.22
C SER A 6 1.62 -8.47 -36.77
N SER A 7 1.02 -9.66 -36.84
CA SER A 7 1.62 -10.82 -37.52
C SER A 7 1.95 -10.57 -39.01
N ARG A 8 1.38 -9.51 -39.60
CA ARG A 8 1.60 -9.07 -40.99
C ARG A 8 2.54 -7.87 -41.12
N GLY A 9 3.11 -7.37 -40.01
CA GLY A 9 4.06 -6.26 -39.99
C GLY A 9 3.43 -4.86 -39.93
N ASN A 10 2.13 -4.75 -39.69
CA ASN A 10 1.47 -3.46 -39.45
C ASN A 10 1.71 -3.01 -38.01
N THR A 11 1.93 -1.72 -37.80
CA THR A 11 2.13 -1.15 -36.46
C THR A 11 0.86 -0.47 -35.97
N GLU A 12 0.44 -0.72 -34.74
CA GLU A 12 -0.65 -0.02 -34.07
C GLU A 12 -0.16 0.52 -32.72
N VAL A 13 -0.53 1.76 -32.38
CA VAL A 13 -0.19 2.35 -31.08
C VAL A 13 -1.32 2.06 -30.12
N VAL A 14 -0.99 1.47 -28.98
CA VAL A 14 -1.95 1.06 -27.95
C VAL A 14 -1.71 1.75 -26.62
N SER A 15 -2.78 1.95 -25.88
CA SER A 15 -2.77 2.33 -24.47
C SER A 15 -3.52 1.27 -23.66
N ALA A 16 -2.94 0.91 -22.52
CA ALA A 16 -3.60 0.05 -21.56
C ALA A 16 -4.32 0.90 -20.51
N ARG A 17 -5.54 0.49 -20.14
CA ARG A 17 -6.26 1.05 -18.99
C ARG A 17 -7.06 -0.03 -18.27
N ARG A 18 -7.52 0.30 -17.05
CA ARG A 18 -8.53 -0.51 -16.36
C ARG A 18 -9.80 -0.56 -17.19
N THR A 19 -10.40 -1.75 -17.27
CA THR A 19 -11.66 -1.96 -17.96
C THR A 19 -12.81 -1.30 -17.22
N GLU A 20 -13.73 -0.72 -17.97
CA GLU A 20 -14.95 -0.10 -17.46
C GLU A 20 -16.18 -0.83 -18.01
N SER A 21 -17.33 -0.67 -17.36
CA SER A 21 -18.57 -1.37 -17.75
C SER A 21 -19.06 -1.03 -19.16
N HIS A 22 -18.69 0.14 -19.69
CA HIS A 22 -19.01 0.53 -21.07
C HIS A 22 -18.22 -0.28 -22.12
N ASP A 23 -17.08 -0.85 -21.77
CA ASP A 23 -16.23 -1.63 -22.69
C ASP A 23 -16.87 -2.97 -23.08
N VAL A 24 -17.91 -3.42 -22.37
CA VAL A 24 -18.46 -4.77 -22.50
C VAL A 24 -18.92 -5.08 -23.92
N SER A 25 -19.56 -4.13 -24.61
CA SER A 25 -20.00 -4.34 -25.99
C SER A 25 -18.80 -4.55 -26.93
N ASP A 26 -17.73 -3.78 -26.74
CA ASP A 26 -16.52 -3.87 -27.55
C ASP A 26 -15.76 -5.17 -27.25
N ILE A 27 -15.69 -5.57 -25.98
CA ILE A 27 -15.08 -6.84 -25.55
C ILE A 27 -15.81 -8.02 -26.19
N ILE A 28 -17.14 -8.03 -26.14
CA ILE A 28 -17.95 -9.09 -26.76
C ILE A 28 -17.72 -9.14 -28.28
N SER A 29 -17.52 -7.98 -28.93
CA SER A 29 -17.23 -7.92 -30.36
C SER A 29 -15.91 -8.59 -30.77
N LEU A 30 -14.96 -8.73 -29.84
CA LEU A 30 -13.67 -9.39 -30.05
C LEU A 30 -13.75 -10.91 -29.87
N PHE A 31 -14.90 -11.47 -29.51
CA PHE A 31 -15.04 -12.91 -29.29
C PHE A 31 -14.90 -13.67 -30.60
N SER A 32 -14.07 -14.69 -30.56
CA SER A 32 -13.87 -15.62 -31.68
C SER A 32 -14.39 -17.00 -31.31
N HIS A 33 -14.52 -17.88 -32.30
CA HIS A 33 -14.85 -19.29 -32.03
C HIS A 33 -13.82 -19.95 -31.07
N PHE A 34 -12.55 -19.54 -31.15
CA PHE A 34 -11.51 -20.02 -30.26
C PHE A 34 -11.75 -19.59 -28.79
N THR A 35 -12.29 -18.39 -28.56
CA THR A 35 -12.60 -17.89 -27.22
C THR A 35 -13.62 -18.79 -26.51
N GLU A 36 -14.72 -19.16 -27.19
CA GLU A 36 -15.75 -20.03 -26.61
C GLU A 36 -15.23 -21.47 -26.39
N VAL A 37 -14.30 -21.95 -27.24
CA VAL A 37 -13.67 -23.26 -27.07
C VAL A 37 -12.73 -23.29 -25.85
N VAL A 38 -11.95 -22.22 -25.64
CA VAL A 38 -10.95 -22.15 -24.58
C VAL A 38 -11.55 -21.82 -23.22
N PHE A 39 -12.42 -20.82 -23.18
CA PHE A 39 -12.94 -20.27 -21.92
C PHE A 39 -14.41 -20.62 -21.66
N GLY A 40 -15.08 -21.29 -22.61
CA GLY A 40 -16.50 -21.61 -22.52
C GLY A 40 -17.39 -20.39 -22.76
N ARG A 41 -18.64 -20.49 -22.32
CA ARG A 41 -19.59 -19.38 -22.36
C ARG A 41 -19.37 -18.48 -21.16
N ILE A 42 -18.96 -17.26 -21.42
CA ILE A 42 -18.62 -16.29 -20.39
C ILE A 42 -19.65 -15.16 -20.40
N ASP A 43 -20.18 -14.86 -19.22
CA ASP A 43 -20.84 -13.59 -18.96
C ASP A 43 -19.76 -12.55 -18.60
N VAL A 44 -19.49 -11.63 -19.52
CA VAL A 44 -18.45 -10.62 -19.37
C VAL A 44 -18.79 -9.66 -18.22
N MET A 45 -20.06 -9.30 -18.03
CA MET A 45 -20.46 -8.41 -16.93
C MET A 45 -20.21 -9.07 -15.58
N TYR A 46 -20.65 -10.32 -15.45
CA TYR A 46 -20.41 -11.11 -14.24
C TYR A 46 -18.90 -11.26 -13.95
N LEU A 47 -18.11 -11.56 -14.98
CA LEU A 47 -16.67 -11.76 -14.83
C LEU A 47 -15.93 -10.48 -14.45
N LEU A 48 -16.31 -9.34 -15.03
CA LEU A 48 -15.75 -8.03 -14.67
C LEU A 48 -16.06 -7.68 -13.21
N GLU A 49 -17.30 -7.91 -12.75
CA GLU A 49 -17.74 -7.64 -11.38
C GLU A 49 -16.98 -8.45 -10.32
N LYS A 50 -16.47 -9.63 -10.68
CA LYS A 50 -15.73 -10.53 -9.79
C LYS A 50 -14.21 -10.43 -9.98
N SER A 51 -13.73 -9.62 -10.93
CA SER A 51 -12.32 -9.63 -11.34
C SER A 51 -11.37 -8.95 -10.35
N ASN A 52 -10.22 -9.58 -10.06
CA ASN A 52 -9.12 -8.93 -9.34
C ASN A 52 -8.43 -7.87 -10.21
N LEU A 53 -8.43 -8.10 -11.52
CA LEU A 53 -7.89 -7.23 -12.53
C LEU A 53 -8.61 -7.45 -13.86
N ALA A 54 -9.05 -6.37 -14.47
CA ALA A 54 -9.51 -6.33 -15.84
C ALA A 54 -8.80 -5.19 -16.57
N LEU A 55 -8.20 -5.50 -17.72
CA LEU A 55 -7.46 -4.56 -18.55
C LEU A 55 -7.99 -4.56 -19.97
N THR A 56 -8.15 -3.36 -20.53
CA THR A 56 -8.51 -3.14 -21.94
C THR A 56 -7.35 -2.41 -22.60
N LEU A 57 -6.90 -2.92 -23.75
CA LEU A 57 -6.01 -2.21 -24.66
C LEU A 57 -6.83 -1.48 -25.71
N CYS A 58 -6.62 -0.18 -25.81
CA CYS A 58 -7.29 0.67 -26.79
C CYS A 58 -6.29 1.24 -27.80
N ASN A 59 -6.73 1.48 -29.03
CA ASN A 59 -5.94 2.23 -30.02
C ASN A 59 -6.04 3.74 -29.79
N GLU A 60 -5.39 4.53 -30.64
CA GLU A 60 -5.45 6.00 -30.60
C GLU A 60 -6.87 6.57 -30.79
N LYS A 61 -7.78 5.80 -31.39
CA LYS A 61 -9.20 6.16 -31.53
C LYS A 61 -10.05 5.74 -30.33
N ASN A 62 -9.43 5.20 -29.30
CA ASN A 62 -10.06 4.64 -28.11
C ASN A 62 -10.94 3.40 -28.39
N GLU A 63 -10.69 2.68 -29.48
CA GLU A 63 -11.36 1.41 -29.80
C GLU A 63 -10.63 0.26 -29.10
N ALA A 64 -11.37 -0.66 -28.46
CA ALA A 64 -10.78 -1.83 -27.83
C ALA A 64 -10.16 -2.78 -28.89
N ILE A 65 -8.88 -3.10 -28.71
CA ILE A 65 -8.14 -4.07 -29.54
C ILE A 65 -8.01 -5.40 -28.81
N ALA A 66 -7.82 -5.35 -27.50
CA ALA A 66 -7.67 -6.53 -26.67
C ALA A 66 -8.18 -6.29 -25.25
N HIS A 67 -8.50 -7.38 -24.57
CA HIS A 67 -8.99 -7.37 -23.22
C HIS A 67 -8.56 -8.64 -22.48
N ALA A 68 -8.23 -8.50 -21.20
CA ALA A 68 -7.88 -9.62 -20.34
C ALA A 68 -8.49 -9.45 -18.94
N VAL A 69 -8.98 -10.55 -18.38
CA VAL A 69 -9.50 -10.63 -17.02
C VAL A 69 -8.74 -11.67 -16.21
N PHE A 70 -8.42 -11.29 -14.98
CA PHE A 70 -7.66 -12.11 -14.05
C PHE A 70 -8.35 -12.19 -12.68
N LEU A 71 -8.34 -13.38 -12.10
CA LEU A 71 -8.85 -13.68 -10.77
C LEU A 71 -7.79 -14.39 -9.91
N ASP A 72 -7.96 -14.41 -8.59
CA ASP A 72 -7.04 -15.06 -7.64
C ASP A 72 -7.30 -16.55 -7.41
N TYR A 73 -8.23 -17.13 -8.15
CA TYR A 73 -8.51 -18.56 -8.21
C TYR A 73 -8.57 -19.03 -9.67
N PRO A 74 -8.29 -20.31 -9.94
CA PRO A 74 -8.32 -20.88 -11.28
C PRO A 74 -9.74 -21.06 -11.83
N ASN A 75 -9.91 -21.02 -13.15
CA ASN A 75 -11.18 -21.26 -13.85
C ASN A 75 -11.48 -22.75 -14.11
N TRP A 76 -10.88 -23.66 -13.33
CA TRP A 76 -11.03 -25.10 -13.51
C TRP A 76 -12.05 -25.70 -12.54
N ASN A 77 -12.40 -26.97 -12.79
CA ASN A 77 -13.23 -27.78 -11.88
C ASN A 77 -12.41 -28.91 -11.20
N ILE A 78 -11.07 -28.80 -11.17
CA ILE A 78 -10.18 -29.88 -10.70
C ILE A 78 -10.04 -29.89 -9.17
N THR A 79 -9.95 -28.70 -8.57
CA THR A 79 -9.84 -28.52 -7.12
C THR A 79 -10.66 -27.32 -6.70
N ASP A 80 -11.07 -27.32 -5.42
CA ASP A 80 -11.76 -26.20 -4.81
C ASP A 80 -10.91 -24.91 -4.88
N GLN A 81 -11.58 -23.76 -4.94
CA GLN A 81 -10.93 -22.44 -4.99
C GLN A 81 -10.09 -22.16 -3.73
N SER A 82 -10.39 -22.79 -2.60
CA SER A 82 -9.61 -22.68 -1.37
C SER A 82 -8.29 -23.47 -1.42
N ASP A 83 -8.24 -24.58 -2.18
CA ASP A 83 -7.18 -25.59 -2.11
C ASP A 83 -6.19 -25.57 -3.30
N TRP A 84 -6.35 -24.64 -4.25
CA TRP A 84 -5.53 -24.63 -5.47
C TRP A 84 -4.01 -24.53 -5.21
N GLU A 85 -3.60 -23.88 -4.12
CA GLU A 85 -2.18 -23.73 -3.76
C GLU A 85 -1.55 -25.10 -3.48
N LEU A 86 -2.19 -25.93 -2.65
CA LEU A 86 -1.74 -27.29 -2.32
C LEU A 86 -1.71 -28.15 -3.59
N PHE A 87 -2.76 -28.06 -4.40
CA PHE A 87 -2.81 -28.77 -5.68
C PHE A 87 -1.61 -28.43 -6.57
N LEU A 88 -1.27 -27.15 -6.73
CA LEU A 88 -0.13 -26.78 -7.56
C LEU A 88 1.22 -27.22 -6.95
N GLN A 89 1.35 -27.22 -5.62
CA GLN A 89 2.56 -27.69 -4.93
C GLN A 89 2.78 -29.20 -5.12
N GLU A 90 1.71 -29.99 -5.13
CA GLU A 90 1.79 -31.45 -5.31
C GLU A 90 1.99 -31.86 -6.77
N ASN A 91 1.42 -31.09 -7.72
CA ASN A 91 1.32 -31.50 -9.12
C ASN A 91 2.35 -30.87 -10.07
N TYR A 92 3.09 -29.84 -9.63
CA TYR A 92 4.06 -29.12 -10.48
C TYR A 92 5.42 -28.92 -9.79
N VAL A 93 6.49 -29.12 -10.55
CA VAL A 93 7.87 -29.01 -10.06
C VAL A 93 8.27 -27.54 -9.85
N ASN A 94 9.04 -27.25 -8.81
CA ASN A 94 9.55 -25.90 -8.49
C ASN A 94 8.43 -24.84 -8.35
N ASN A 95 7.23 -25.26 -7.95
CA ASN A 95 6.13 -24.34 -7.74
C ASN A 95 6.46 -23.35 -6.60
N LYS A 96 6.33 -22.06 -6.90
CA LYS A 96 6.46 -20.95 -5.94
C LYS A 96 5.19 -20.08 -5.93
N CYS A 97 4.12 -20.57 -6.53
CA CYS A 97 2.84 -19.89 -6.61
C CYS A 97 2.17 -19.94 -5.24
N THR A 98 1.70 -18.78 -4.81
CA THR A 98 0.99 -18.54 -3.55
C THR A 98 -0.17 -17.59 -3.86
N PRO A 99 -1.25 -17.55 -3.07
CA PRO A 99 -2.35 -16.60 -3.26
C PRO A 99 -1.92 -15.13 -3.30
N LEU A 100 -0.82 -14.79 -2.64
CA LEU A 100 -0.25 -13.42 -2.65
C LEU A 100 0.42 -13.04 -3.98
N ASN A 101 0.87 -14.02 -4.76
CA ASN A 101 1.80 -13.79 -5.85
C ASN A 101 1.32 -14.31 -7.21
N THR A 102 0.08 -14.80 -7.28
CA THR A 102 -0.47 -15.51 -8.45
C THR A 102 -1.83 -14.95 -8.81
N LEU A 103 -2.06 -14.72 -10.10
CA LEU A 103 -3.40 -14.54 -10.67
C LEU A 103 -3.58 -15.49 -11.84
N PHE A 104 -4.81 -15.95 -12.02
CA PHE A 104 -5.23 -16.81 -13.11
C PHE A 104 -5.96 -16.00 -14.16
N MET A 105 -5.59 -16.19 -15.42
CA MET A 105 -6.30 -15.59 -16.54
C MET A 105 -7.61 -16.33 -16.82
N HIS A 106 -8.73 -15.63 -16.68
CA HIS A 106 -10.07 -16.20 -16.92
C HIS A 106 -10.63 -15.84 -18.29
N LEU A 107 -10.16 -14.75 -18.88
CA LEU A 107 -10.53 -14.34 -20.22
C LEU A 107 -9.37 -13.61 -20.87
N PHE A 108 -9.12 -13.91 -22.14
CA PHE A 108 -8.34 -13.08 -23.03
C PHE A 108 -8.97 -13.06 -24.42
N VAL A 109 -9.19 -11.86 -24.93
CA VAL A 109 -9.65 -11.63 -26.30
C VAL A 109 -8.80 -10.55 -26.93
N ALA A 110 -8.49 -10.71 -28.20
CA ALA A 110 -7.72 -9.73 -28.96
C ALA A 110 -8.07 -9.84 -30.44
N LYS A 111 -7.89 -8.75 -31.18
CA LYS A 111 -7.84 -8.83 -32.65
C LYS A 111 -6.72 -9.80 -33.04
N GLU A 112 -7.06 -10.82 -33.82
CA GLU A 112 -6.18 -11.96 -34.14
C GLU A 112 -4.80 -11.53 -34.67
N GLU A 113 -4.76 -10.47 -35.48
CA GLU A 113 -3.51 -9.95 -36.06
C GLU A 113 -2.54 -9.39 -34.99
N TYR A 114 -3.04 -8.96 -33.83
CA TYR A 114 -2.28 -8.28 -32.78
C TYR A 114 -2.17 -9.07 -31.46
N ALA A 115 -2.73 -10.27 -31.39
CA ALA A 115 -2.86 -11.05 -30.15
C ALA A 115 -1.53 -11.20 -29.37
N ALA A 116 -0.42 -11.48 -30.06
CA ALA A 116 0.89 -11.61 -29.42
C ALA A 116 1.38 -10.29 -28.81
N GLY A 117 1.36 -9.19 -29.56
CA GLY A 117 1.77 -7.87 -29.05
C GLY A 117 0.86 -7.36 -27.94
N CYS A 118 -0.45 -7.59 -28.05
CA CYS A 118 -1.42 -7.26 -27.02
C CYS A 118 -1.17 -8.04 -25.71
N SER A 119 -0.87 -9.33 -25.79
CA SER A 119 -0.60 -10.13 -24.60
C SER A 119 0.67 -9.69 -23.87
N GLN A 120 1.73 -9.33 -24.61
CA GLN A 120 2.94 -8.74 -24.04
C GLN A 120 2.66 -7.44 -23.32
N GLU A 121 1.84 -6.57 -23.93
CA GLU A 121 1.52 -5.26 -23.35
C GLU A 121 0.61 -5.36 -22.12
N ILE A 122 -0.36 -6.28 -22.11
CA ILE A 122 -1.22 -6.51 -20.93
C ILE A 122 -0.39 -6.98 -19.74
N VAL A 123 0.58 -7.87 -19.97
CA VAL A 123 1.47 -8.38 -18.93
C VAL A 123 2.49 -7.31 -18.50
N SER A 124 2.98 -6.47 -19.42
CA SER A 124 3.95 -5.41 -19.12
C SER A 124 3.34 -4.27 -18.30
N PHE A 125 2.08 -3.91 -18.55
CA PHE A 125 1.36 -2.86 -17.83
C PHE A 125 1.19 -3.14 -16.33
N PHE A 126 1.47 -4.37 -15.91
CA PHE A 126 1.07 -4.83 -14.60
C PHE A 126 2.10 -4.62 -13.49
N VAL A 127 1.61 -4.03 -12.39
CA VAL A 127 2.43 -3.60 -11.24
C VAL A 127 2.48 -4.64 -10.09
N ALA A 128 1.51 -5.56 -9.95
CA ALA A 128 1.54 -6.71 -8.99
C ALA A 128 0.28 -7.59 -9.10
N PRO A 129 0.31 -8.95 -8.98
CA PRO A 129 1.35 -9.79 -8.38
C PRO A 129 2.41 -10.45 -9.31
N ASN A 130 3.36 -11.16 -8.67
CA ASN A 130 4.63 -11.60 -9.25
C ASN A 130 4.58 -12.71 -10.33
N ARG A 131 3.43 -13.36 -10.53
CA ARG A 131 3.26 -14.46 -11.50
C ARG A 131 1.84 -14.49 -12.04
N PHE A 132 1.71 -14.79 -13.32
CA PHE A 132 0.44 -15.13 -13.94
C PHE A 132 0.40 -16.58 -14.33
N LEU A 133 -0.76 -17.20 -14.18
CA LEU A 133 -1.04 -18.54 -14.65
C LEU A 133 -2.14 -18.49 -15.71
N SER A 134 -1.91 -19.20 -16.81
CA SER A 134 -2.90 -19.50 -17.83
C SER A 134 -2.91 -20.99 -18.08
N PHE A 135 -4.07 -21.59 -18.26
CA PHE A 135 -4.22 -23.06 -18.33
C PHE A 135 -4.31 -23.61 -19.74
N THR A 136 -4.34 -22.72 -20.73
CA THR A 136 -4.55 -23.05 -22.13
C THR A 136 -3.60 -22.22 -22.94
N GLU A 137 -2.91 -22.89 -23.87
CA GLU A 137 -1.92 -22.32 -24.78
C GLU A 137 -2.61 -21.26 -25.62
N PRO A 138 -2.53 -19.99 -25.22
CA PRO A 138 -3.24 -19.00 -25.97
C PRO A 138 -2.34 -18.64 -27.15
N ASN A 139 -2.90 -18.27 -28.29
CA ASN A 139 -2.13 -17.79 -29.44
C ASN A 139 -1.56 -16.38 -29.14
N MET A 140 -0.85 -16.25 -28.03
CA MET A 140 -0.33 -15.07 -27.35
C MET A 140 1.20 -14.99 -27.48
N GLY A 141 1.82 -15.80 -28.35
CA GLY A 141 3.26 -15.82 -28.51
C GLY A 141 4.01 -16.35 -27.27
N ASN A 142 5.30 -16.03 -27.16
CA ASN A 142 6.21 -16.57 -26.14
C ASN A 142 6.13 -15.83 -24.78
N VAL A 143 4.94 -15.38 -24.38
CA VAL A 143 4.73 -14.61 -23.13
C VAL A 143 4.70 -15.52 -21.90
N PHE A 144 4.26 -16.76 -22.07
CA PHE A 144 4.17 -17.73 -20.99
C PHE A 144 5.06 -18.95 -21.25
N GLU A 145 5.60 -19.52 -20.17
CA GLU A 145 6.36 -20.76 -20.18
C GLU A 145 5.51 -21.92 -19.67
N LYS A 146 5.61 -23.09 -20.32
CA LYS A 146 4.96 -24.30 -19.84
C LYS A 146 5.57 -24.75 -18.49
N MET A 147 4.73 -24.93 -17.48
CA MET A 147 5.16 -25.53 -16.21
C MET A 147 5.32 -27.05 -16.36
N MET A 148 6.37 -27.58 -15.72
CA MET A 148 6.66 -29.01 -15.72
C MET A 148 5.83 -29.71 -14.65
N THR A 149 5.09 -30.74 -15.05
CA THR A 149 4.32 -31.58 -14.14
C THR A 149 5.24 -32.46 -13.29
N ALA A 150 4.87 -32.66 -12.04
CA ALA A 150 5.57 -33.55 -11.13
C ALA A 150 5.37 -35.03 -11.53
N PRO A 151 6.34 -35.93 -11.23
CA PRO A 151 6.17 -37.35 -11.46
C PRO A 151 5.00 -37.90 -10.64
N GLY A 152 4.01 -38.53 -11.30
CA GLY A 152 2.81 -39.04 -10.63
C GLY A 152 1.70 -38.01 -10.42
N SER A 153 1.80 -36.84 -11.06
CA SER A 153 0.77 -35.79 -11.07
C SER A 153 -0.60 -36.34 -11.50
N VAL A 154 -1.64 -35.90 -10.78
CA VAL A 154 -3.05 -36.18 -11.08
C VAL A 154 -3.61 -35.12 -12.03
N ALA A 155 -2.82 -34.08 -12.38
CA ALA A 155 -3.22 -33.10 -13.36
C ALA A 155 -3.53 -33.80 -14.70
N ASP A 156 -4.75 -33.60 -15.19
CA ASP A 156 -5.20 -34.22 -16.44
C ASP A 156 -4.25 -33.82 -17.58
N THR A 157 -3.77 -34.83 -18.30
CA THR A 157 -2.88 -34.70 -19.46
C THR A 157 -3.40 -33.78 -20.56
N ASN A 158 -4.71 -33.51 -20.57
CA ASN A 158 -5.34 -32.60 -21.52
C ASN A 158 -5.07 -31.12 -21.22
N PHE A 159 -4.54 -30.79 -20.04
CA PHE A 159 -4.31 -29.42 -19.66
C PHE A 159 -2.83 -29.11 -19.47
N THR A 160 -2.42 -27.95 -19.95
CA THR A 160 -1.05 -27.47 -19.82
C THR A 160 -1.07 -26.14 -19.09
N LEU A 161 -0.50 -26.12 -17.89
CA LEU A 161 -0.32 -24.88 -17.14
C LEU A 161 0.85 -24.08 -17.70
N PHE A 162 0.60 -22.82 -18.00
CA PHE A 162 1.54 -21.83 -18.45
C PHE A 162 1.75 -20.77 -17.39
N VAL A 163 2.99 -20.35 -17.15
CA VAL A 163 3.37 -19.33 -16.18
C VAL A 163 4.08 -18.18 -16.87
N CYS A 164 3.71 -16.95 -16.53
CA CYS A 164 4.47 -15.76 -16.89
C CYS A 164 5.06 -15.15 -15.61
N PRO A 165 6.38 -15.29 -15.37
CA PRO A 165 7.04 -14.65 -14.26
C PRO A 165 7.16 -13.13 -14.47
N ARG A 166 6.85 -12.34 -13.44
CA ARG A 166 6.97 -10.87 -13.48
C ARG A 166 8.37 -10.37 -13.86
N HIS A 167 9.42 -11.09 -13.46
CA HIS A 167 10.80 -10.65 -13.67
C HIS A 167 11.25 -10.61 -15.14
N TRP A 168 10.46 -11.16 -16.06
CA TRP A 168 10.72 -11.04 -17.51
C TRP A 168 10.44 -9.64 -18.05
N TYR A 169 9.46 -8.94 -17.47
CA TYR A 169 9.07 -7.59 -17.88
C TYR A 169 9.48 -6.53 -16.86
N HIS A 170 9.58 -6.92 -15.58
CA HIS A 170 9.97 -6.07 -14.46
C HIS A 170 11.09 -6.77 -13.68
N PRO A 171 12.34 -6.75 -14.20
CA PRO A 171 13.47 -7.44 -13.60
C PRO A 171 13.68 -6.96 -12.16
N GLN A 172 14.16 -7.87 -11.31
CA GLN A 172 14.56 -7.48 -9.96
C GLN A 172 15.77 -6.56 -10.05
N LEU A 173 15.65 -5.39 -9.44
CA LEU A 173 16.71 -4.41 -9.46
C LEU A 173 17.83 -4.83 -8.51
N TYR A 174 19.06 -4.67 -8.96
CA TYR A 174 20.21 -4.86 -8.09
C TYR A 174 20.48 -3.54 -7.35
N VAL A 175 20.54 -3.59 -6.02
CA VAL A 175 20.75 -2.41 -5.19
C VAL A 175 22.16 -2.45 -4.60
N ARG A 176 22.87 -1.32 -4.71
CA ARG A 176 24.23 -1.14 -4.20
C ARG A 176 24.44 0.27 -3.66
N LYS A 177 25.58 0.50 -3.00
CA LYS A 177 26.02 1.87 -2.66
C LYS A 177 26.20 2.72 -3.92
N ALA A 178 25.82 3.98 -3.81
CA ALA A 178 25.99 4.99 -4.85
C ALA A 178 27.46 5.36 -5.04
N ARG A 179 27.84 5.69 -6.26
CA ARG A 179 29.16 6.15 -6.68
C ARG A 179 29.01 7.46 -7.44
N LEU A 180 30.06 8.28 -7.48
CA LEU A 180 30.03 9.54 -8.23
C LEU A 180 29.75 9.34 -9.73
N GLU A 181 30.12 8.19 -10.29
CA GLU A 181 29.81 7.79 -11.68
C GLU A 181 28.30 7.71 -11.94
N ASP A 182 27.48 7.43 -10.92
CA ASP A 182 26.03 7.31 -11.04
C ASP A 182 25.33 8.69 -11.21
N TYR A 183 26.05 9.80 -10.97
CA TYR A 183 25.47 11.13 -11.01
C TYR A 183 24.84 11.46 -12.37
N ASP A 184 25.55 11.18 -13.47
CA ASP A 184 25.08 11.49 -14.82
C ASP A 184 23.80 10.72 -15.19
N ASP A 185 23.66 9.48 -14.70
CA ASP A 185 22.47 8.64 -14.89
C ASP A 185 21.27 9.13 -14.08
N LEU A 186 21.50 9.66 -12.87
CA LEU A 186 20.46 10.11 -11.95
C LEU A 186 19.92 11.50 -12.26
N MET A 187 20.74 12.37 -12.86
CA MET A 187 20.36 13.76 -13.16
C MET A 187 19.11 13.90 -14.05
N PRO A 188 18.91 13.09 -15.12
CA PRO A 188 17.68 13.07 -15.89
C PRO A 188 16.44 12.70 -15.04
N ILE A 189 16.56 11.69 -14.18
CA ILE A 189 15.48 11.20 -13.31
C ILE A 189 15.10 12.30 -12.31
N TRP A 190 16.10 12.88 -11.65
CA TRP A 190 15.97 14.00 -10.73
C TRP A 190 15.27 15.19 -11.39
N THR A 191 15.69 15.53 -12.61
CA THR A 191 15.14 16.65 -13.37
C THR A 191 13.66 16.47 -13.72
N ARG A 192 13.25 15.24 -14.07
CA ARG A 192 11.86 14.95 -14.45
C ARG A 192 10.92 14.99 -13.25
N GLN A 193 11.32 14.38 -12.14
CA GLN A 193 10.49 14.28 -10.93
C GLN A 193 10.42 15.59 -10.15
N SER A 194 11.35 16.50 -10.40
CA SER A 194 11.49 17.71 -9.61
C SER A 194 11.55 18.99 -10.42
N LYS A 195 10.36 19.52 -10.74
CA LYS A 195 10.26 20.92 -11.19
C LYS A 195 10.45 21.91 -10.03
N THR A 196 10.18 21.49 -8.79
CA THR A 196 10.18 22.33 -7.58
C THR A 196 11.48 22.26 -6.76
N LEU A 197 12.16 21.10 -6.68
CA LEU A 197 13.41 20.95 -5.90
C LEU A 197 14.63 21.50 -6.64
N LYS A 198 14.58 21.67 -7.97
CA LYS A 198 15.64 22.41 -8.71
C LYS A 198 15.82 23.85 -8.25
N GLU A 199 14.74 24.48 -7.78
CA GLU A 199 14.79 25.85 -7.27
C GLU A 199 15.27 25.91 -5.80
N THR A 200 15.21 24.78 -5.09
CA THR A 200 15.49 24.70 -3.65
C THR A 200 16.88 24.12 -3.35
N TYR A 201 17.41 23.25 -4.21
CA TYR A 201 18.68 22.56 -4.01
C TYR A 201 19.68 22.94 -5.12
N SER A 202 20.95 23.14 -4.74
CA SER A 202 22.03 23.43 -5.68
C SER A 202 22.22 22.28 -6.68
N GLU A 203 22.74 22.59 -7.87
CA GLU A 203 23.06 21.58 -8.90
C GLU A 203 24.01 20.48 -8.39
N TYR A 204 24.75 20.74 -7.30
CA TYR A 204 25.71 19.81 -6.71
C TYR A 204 25.16 18.99 -5.53
N PHE A 205 23.92 19.22 -5.10
CA PHE A 205 23.36 18.59 -3.90
C PHE A 205 23.40 17.05 -3.94
N LEU A 206 23.11 16.46 -5.10
CA LEU A 206 23.16 15.00 -5.25
C LEU A 206 24.60 14.47 -5.19
N ALA A 207 25.56 15.21 -5.75
CA ALA A 207 26.97 14.86 -5.68
C ALA A 207 27.49 14.92 -4.23
N ASP A 208 27.11 15.97 -3.49
CA ASP A 208 27.47 16.15 -2.08
C ASP A 208 26.95 14.98 -1.22
N LEU A 209 25.71 14.51 -1.48
CA LEU A 209 25.13 13.35 -0.79
C LEU A 209 25.83 12.03 -1.12
N ILE A 210 26.34 11.89 -2.35
CA ILE A 210 27.08 10.70 -2.77
C ILE A 210 28.52 10.73 -2.24
N GLU A 211 29.14 11.90 -2.16
CA GLU A 211 30.51 12.08 -1.68
C GLU A 211 30.59 11.99 -0.15
N CYS A 212 29.65 12.60 0.57
CA CYS A 212 29.60 12.62 2.04
C CYS A 212 28.91 11.39 2.65
N GLN A 213 29.27 10.18 2.21
CA GLN A 213 28.81 8.93 2.83
C GLN A 213 29.69 8.56 4.03
N ASP A 214 29.08 8.33 5.19
CA ASP A 214 29.76 7.91 6.43
C ASP A 214 29.02 6.73 7.07
N GLU A 215 29.19 6.44 8.36
CA GLU A 215 28.45 5.36 9.04
C GLU A 215 26.96 5.69 9.22
N GLU A 216 26.62 6.97 9.36
CA GLU A 216 25.28 7.46 9.65
C GLU A 216 24.50 7.78 8.37
N ASN A 217 25.16 8.38 7.38
CA ASN A 217 24.60 8.82 6.11
C ASN A 217 25.05 7.89 4.99
N GLN A 218 24.09 7.23 4.35
CA GLN A 218 24.35 6.27 3.27
C GLN A 218 23.55 6.64 2.03
N ALA A 219 24.18 6.54 0.87
CA ALA A 219 23.51 6.73 -0.42
C ALA A 219 23.52 5.42 -1.20
N VAL A 220 22.35 5.02 -1.71
CA VAL A 220 22.19 3.77 -2.45
C VAL A 220 21.50 4.00 -3.78
N VAL A 221 21.87 3.21 -4.78
CA VAL A 221 21.26 3.21 -6.11
C VAL A 221 20.74 1.82 -6.46
N CYS A 222 19.71 1.79 -7.29
CA CYS A 222 19.30 0.59 -7.98
C CYS A 222 19.76 0.64 -9.44
N GLU A 223 20.32 -0.46 -9.95
CA GLU A 223 20.81 -0.56 -11.33
C GLU A 223 19.98 -1.54 -12.16
N ASP A 224 19.78 -1.17 -13.42
CA ASP A 224 19.23 -2.01 -14.47
C ASP A 224 20.23 -2.05 -15.64
N ALA A 225 20.69 -3.24 -16.00
CA ALA A 225 21.72 -3.46 -17.03
C ALA A 225 22.99 -2.60 -16.88
N GLY A 226 23.34 -2.17 -15.66
CA GLY A 226 24.54 -1.38 -15.35
C GLY A 226 24.31 0.15 -15.33
N THR A 227 23.10 0.62 -15.59
CA THR A 227 22.72 2.05 -15.49
C THR A 227 21.97 2.29 -14.18
N ALA A 228 22.27 3.39 -13.48
CA ALA A 228 21.55 3.75 -12.26
C ALA A 228 20.15 4.27 -12.60
N VAL A 229 19.10 3.56 -12.16
CA VAL A 229 17.70 3.89 -12.47
C VAL A 229 16.92 4.38 -11.25
N GLY A 230 17.57 4.52 -10.11
CA GLY A 230 16.98 5.12 -8.92
C GLY A 230 17.99 5.32 -7.81
N PHE A 231 17.65 6.20 -6.87
CA PHE A 231 18.51 6.67 -5.81
C PHE A 231 17.72 6.84 -4.50
N MET A 232 18.37 6.50 -3.39
CA MET A 232 17.83 6.67 -2.05
C MET A 232 18.93 7.14 -1.11
N SER A 233 18.70 8.26 -0.41
CA SER A 233 19.56 8.80 0.64
C SER A 233 18.98 8.51 2.02
N LEU A 234 19.84 8.05 2.93
CA LEU A 234 19.48 7.47 4.21
C LEU A 234 20.28 8.12 5.33
N CYS A 235 19.66 8.28 6.49
CA CYS A 235 20.34 8.74 7.70
C CYS A 235 19.90 7.94 8.92
N SER A 236 20.86 7.43 9.70
CA SER A 236 20.57 6.70 10.94
C SER A 236 20.17 7.59 12.10
N GLN A 237 20.47 8.89 12.03
CA GLN A 237 20.19 9.85 13.09
C GLN A 237 18.83 10.50 12.90
N VAL A 238 17.84 9.96 13.61
CA VAL A 238 16.45 10.42 13.58
C VAL A 238 16.14 11.21 14.85
N ASN A 239 15.53 12.39 14.70
CA ASN A 239 15.00 13.14 15.84
C ASN A 239 13.70 12.50 16.36
N VAL A 240 13.87 11.41 17.12
CA VAL A 240 12.75 10.63 17.66
C VAL A 240 11.90 11.47 18.62
N SER A 241 12.50 12.38 19.39
CA SER A 241 11.79 13.27 20.32
C SER A 241 10.77 14.16 19.59
N LEU A 242 11.17 14.78 18.47
CA LEU A 242 10.25 15.57 17.65
C LEU A 242 9.08 14.71 17.14
N PHE A 243 9.33 13.47 16.73
CA PHE A 243 8.27 12.59 16.25
C PHE A 243 7.32 12.15 17.37
N GLN A 244 7.82 11.92 18.58
CA GLN A 244 7.00 11.60 19.74
C GLN A 244 6.09 12.76 20.17
N GLU A 245 6.53 14.01 19.96
CA GLU A 245 5.72 15.21 20.22
C GLU A 245 4.66 15.48 19.15
N CYS A 246 4.87 14.98 17.93
CA CYS A 246 4.03 15.31 16.77
C CYS A 246 3.14 14.16 16.28
N PHE A 247 3.45 12.91 16.59
CA PHE A 247 2.76 11.74 16.01
C PHE A 247 2.46 10.66 17.08
N ASP A 248 1.36 9.91 16.88
CA ASP A 248 1.03 8.75 17.71
C ASP A 248 1.92 7.55 17.38
N LEU A 249 3.07 7.50 18.06
CA LEU A 249 4.03 6.41 17.94
C LEU A 249 3.81 5.26 18.94
N GLY A 250 2.71 5.27 19.69
CA GLY A 250 2.38 4.20 20.64
C GLY A 250 2.45 2.79 20.02
N PRO A 251 1.84 2.56 18.83
CA PRO A 251 1.90 1.26 18.15
C PRO A 251 3.30 0.81 17.72
N PHE A 252 4.27 1.75 17.63
CA PHE A 252 5.64 1.50 17.19
C PHE A 252 6.65 1.62 18.33
N HIS A 253 6.18 1.60 19.58
CA HIS A 253 7.01 1.77 20.79
C HIS A 253 7.89 3.04 20.73
N GLY A 254 7.33 4.14 20.23
CA GLY A 254 8.04 5.41 20.16
C GLY A 254 9.23 5.43 19.20
N LEU A 255 9.35 4.44 18.29
CA LEU A 255 10.55 4.19 17.44
C LEU A 255 11.81 3.87 18.26
N CYS A 256 11.66 3.38 19.49
CA CYS A 256 12.73 2.98 20.38
C CYS A 256 12.76 1.46 20.57
N LYS A 257 13.91 0.91 20.97
CA LYS A 257 13.97 -0.47 21.48
C LYS A 257 13.27 -0.54 22.85
N PRO A 258 12.54 -1.62 23.18
CA PRO A 258 11.97 -1.78 24.52
C PRO A 258 13.05 -1.76 25.62
N HIS A 259 12.81 -0.98 26.67
CA HIS A 259 13.69 -0.86 27.83
C HIS A 259 12.91 -1.07 29.14
N PRO A 260 13.48 -1.75 30.16
CA PRO A 260 12.77 -2.05 31.41
C PRO A 260 12.31 -0.82 32.21
N GLU A 261 12.92 0.34 31.95
CA GLU A 261 12.57 1.62 32.59
C GLU A 261 11.59 2.47 31.77
N ASP A 262 11.00 1.92 30.71
CA ASP A 262 9.99 2.61 29.92
C ASP A 262 8.72 2.87 30.74
N ILE A 263 8.22 4.10 30.68
CA ILE A 263 6.99 4.50 31.37
C ILE A 263 5.91 4.63 30.29
N LEU A 264 5.20 3.52 30.04
CA LEU A 264 4.19 3.42 28.97
C LEU A 264 2.75 3.64 29.43
N LYS A 265 2.51 3.61 30.74
CA LYS A 265 1.18 3.79 31.35
C LYS A 265 1.30 4.77 32.51
N MET A 266 0.24 5.54 32.75
CA MET A 266 0.16 6.37 33.96
C MET A 266 0.37 5.49 35.20
N PRO A 267 1.30 5.85 36.10
CA PRO A 267 1.38 5.24 37.41
C PRO A 267 0.05 5.45 38.14
N GLN A 268 -0.64 4.37 38.51
CA GLN A 268 -1.88 4.48 39.28
C GLN A 268 -1.56 5.07 40.67
N LYS A 269 -2.08 6.27 40.97
CA LYS A 269 -2.05 6.82 42.33
C LYS A 269 -3.04 6.03 43.21
N PRO A 270 -2.68 5.66 44.46
CA PRO A 270 -3.65 5.12 45.41
C PRO A 270 -4.72 6.18 45.72
N SER A 271 -5.99 5.78 45.65
CA SER A 271 -7.18 6.63 45.78
C SER A 271 -7.30 7.27 47.16
N ILE A 272 -7.36 8.61 47.23
CA ILE A 272 -7.86 9.37 48.39
C ILE A 272 -8.93 10.35 47.87
N GLN A 273 -9.99 10.45 48.67
CA GLN A 273 -11.32 11.01 48.40
C GLN A 273 -11.34 12.52 48.12
N GLU A 274 -12.37 12.90 47.36
CA GLU A 274 -12.77 14.24 46.91
C GLU A 274 -12.94 15.26 48.03
N GLU A 275 -12.52 16.51 47.79
CA GLU A 275 -13.16 17.69 48.36
C GLU A 275 -13.23 18.81 47.30
N ILE A 276 -14.43 19.37 47.19
CA ILE A 276 -14.93 20.33 46.20
C ILE A 276 -14.56 21.76 46.60
N LEU A 277 -14.26 22.62 45.62
CA LEU A 277 -14.50 24.08 45.53
C LEU A 277 -14.01 24.49 44.12
N GLY A 278 -14.79 24.96 43.14
CA GLY A 278 -15.86 25.96 43.14
C GLY A 278 -15.27 27.29 42.63
N LEU A 279 -15.78 27.80 41.49
CA LEU A 279 -15.64 29.13 40.83
C LEU A 279 -15.25 28.97 39.34
N GLU A 280 -16.22 28.99 38.41
CA GLU A 280 -16.87 30.14 37.73
C GLU A 280 -16.22 30.44 36.37
N GLU A 281 -17.06 30.38 35.33
CA GLU A 281 -16.75 30.56 33.90
C GLU A 281 -16.52 32.04 33.56
N GLU A 282 -15.65 32.33 32.59
CA GLU A 282 -15.79 33.49 31.70
C GLU A 282 -15.14 33.20 30.34
N GLU A 283 -15.91 33.45 29.28
CA GLU A 283 -15.51 33.40 27.86
C GLU A 283 -14.75 34.66 27.46
N GLU A 284 -13.77 34.57 26.54
CA GLU A 284 -13.71 35.50 25.40
C GLU A 284 -12.89 34.96 24.21
N ILE A 285 -13.35 35.33 23.03
CA ILE A 285 -13.02 34.81 21.70
C ILE A 285 -12.12 35.80 20.92
N ASP A 286 -11.08 35.24 20.29
CA ASP A 286 -10.47 35.56 18.99
C ASP A 286 -9.74 36.90 18.70
N LYS A 287 -8.53 36.78 18.11
CA LYS A 287 -8.09 37.55 16.94
C LYS A 287 -6.82 36.99 16.28
N LEU A 288 -6.98 36.70 14.98
CA LEU A 288 -6.07 36.08 14.02
C LEU A 288 -4.78 36.85 13.62
N THR A 289 -3.76 36.04 13.33
CA THR A 289 -2.82 36.03 12.17
C THR A 289 -1.79 37.13 11.97
N LYS A 290 -0.53 36.69 11.76
CA LYS A 290 0.13 36.58 10.43
C LYS A 290 1.62 36.28 10.63
N ILE A 291 2.08 35.07 10.31
CA ILE A 291 3.50 34.82 9.99
C ILE A 291 3.58 33.90 8.77
N ASP A 292 4.49 34.28 7.89
CA ASP A 292 4.69 33.95 6.48
C ASP A 292 5.08 32.48 6.21
N GLU A 293 4.42 31.86 5.23
CA GLU A 293 4.49 30.42 4.88
C GLU A 293 5.77 30.01 4.10
N LYS A 294 6.88 30.75 4.20
CA LYS A 294 8.09 30.47 3.40
C LYS A 294 9.32 30.01 4.19
N ALA A 295 9.23 29.86 5.50
CA ALA A 295 10.40 29.56 6.35
C ALA A 295 10.54 28.09 6.79
N THR A 296 9.54 27.23 6.58
CA THR A 296 9.52 25.89 7.21
C THR A 296 10.37 24.84 6.48
N MET A 297 10.74 25.07 5.21
CA MET A 297 11.61 24.15 4.45
C MET A 297 13.10 24.22 4.86
N ILE A 298 13.53 25.29 5.52
CA ILE A 298 14.96 25.51 5.84
C ILE A 298 15.33 24.92 7.22
N THR A 299 14.36 24.68 8.10
CA THR A 299 14.63 24.26 9.48
C THR A 299 15.01 22.78 9.60
N CYS A 300 14.52 21.90 8.72
CA CYS A 300 14.90 20.47 8.77
C CYS A 300 16.32 20.20 8.25
N LEU A 301 16.86 21.01 7.33
CA LEU A 301 18.23 20.85 6.82
C LEU A 301 19.29 21.30 7.83
N LEU A 302 19.02 22.35 8.62
CA LEU A 302 20.03 22.95 9.50
C LEU A 302 20.15 22.31 10.89
N LEU A 303 19.15 21.54 11.33
CA LEU A 303 19.17 20.91 12.67
C LEU A 303 19.93 19.57 12.72
N LEU A 304 20.40 19.06 11.58
CA LEU A 304 21.15 17.78 11.48
C LEU A 304 22.67 17.95 11.34
N GLN A 305 23.22 19.17 11.32
CA GLN A 305 24.66 19.41 11.01
C GLN A 305 25.51 20.02 12.13
N LYS A 306 25.02 20.18 13.36
CA LYS A 306 25.89 20.65 14.45
C LYS A 306 26.48 19.50 15.26
N ASP A 307 27.52 18.90 14.70
CA ASP A 307 28.75 18.54 15.42
C ASP A 307 29.88 18.22 14.42
N GLY A 308 30.83 19.15 14.25
CA GLY A 308 31.96 18.96 13.35
C GLY A 308 32.77 20.23 13.09
N VAL A 309 33.87 20.38 13.82
CA VAL A 309 34.82 21.50 13.71
C VAL A 309 35.71 21.33 12.48
N ILE A 310 35.69 22.27 11.52
CA ILE A 310 36.86 22.59 10.66
C ILE A 310 36.93 24.11 10.38
N THR A 311 38.11 24.65 10.62
CA THR A 311 38.59 26.02 10.41
C THR A 311 38.81 26.38 8.93
N VAL A 312 38.52 27.63 8.51
CA VAL A 312 39.50 28.65 8.00
C VAL A 312 38.85 29.86 7.27
N SER A 313 39.35 31.04 7.66
CA SER A 313 39.47 32.39 7.03
C SER A 313 38.27 33.28 6.61
N HIS A 314 37.99 34.25 7.49
CA HIS A 314 37.92 35.72 7.31
C HIS A 314 37.45 36.36 5.98
N THR A 315 36.35 37.12 6.06
CA THR A 315 36.33 38.55 5.63
C THR A 315 35.32 39.32 6.49
N GLU A 316 35.76 40.44 7.08
CA GLU A 316 35.08 41.24 8.11
C GLU A 316 34.10 42.27 7.55
N LEU A 317 32.98 42.52 8.25
CA LEU A 317 32.21 43.78 8.32
C LEU A 317 31.39 43.82 9.65
N PRO A 318 31.05 44.99 10.21
CA PRO A 318 31.48 45.38 11.56
C PRO A 318 30.49 45.10 12.70
N LEU A 319 31.09 44.98 13.89
CA LEU A 319 30.50 44.84 15.22
C LEU A 319 29.72 46.09 15.66
N ASP A 320 28.54 45.89 16.22
CA ASP A 320 28.06 46.66 17.39
C ASP A 320 27.28 45.74 18.34
N ASP A 321 27.83 45.64 19.56
CA ASP A 321 27.30 45.20 20.86
C ASP A 321 26.35 43.98 20.98
N VAL A 322 26.94 42.82 21.30
CA VAL A 322 26.26 41.74 22.05
C VAL A 322 27.12 41.32 23.24
N LYS A 323 26.69 41.73 24.44
CA LYS A 323 26.98 41.03 25.69
C LYS A 323 25.85 40.02 25.97
N ASP A 324 26.26 38.93 26.61
CA ASP A 324 25.46 37.91 27.29
C ASP A 324 25.05 36.66 26.49
N TYR A 325 26.06 35.79 26.33
CA TYR A 325 25.87 34.33 26.36
C TYR A 325 25.38 33.89 27.76
N LYS A 326 24.40 32.97 27.78
CA LYS A 326 23.77 32.25 28.92
C LYS A 326 22.40 32.78 29.38
N ALA A 327 21.37 32.62 28.55
CA ALA A 327 19.98 32.47 29.04
C ALA A 327 19.02 32.09 27.89
N SER A 328 19.03 30.85 27.42
CA SER A 328 17.93 30.32 26.60
C SER A 328 17.62 28.84 26.86
N ALA A 329 18.19 28.26 27.91
CA ALA A 329 17.85 26.92 28.41
C ALA A 329 16.96 26.94 29.67
N ALA A 330 16.40 28.11 30.04
CA ALA A 330 15.64 28.27 31.27
C ALA A 330 14.48 29.25 31.09
N LEU A 331 13.51 28.90 30.24
CA LEU A 331 12.15 29.46 30.37
C LEU A 331 11.11 28.50 29.79
N LEU A 332 10.90 27.37 30.47
CA LEU A 332 9.64 26.62 30.41
C LEU A 332 9.31 26.18 31.84
N LEU A 333 8.84 27.15 32.63
CA LEU A 333 8.14 26.86 33.88
C LEU A 333 6.78 26.27 33.52
N GLN A 334 6.59 25.01 33.92
CA GLN A 334 5.42 24.48 34.60
C GLN A 334 4.12 25.25 34.34
N THR A 335 3.50 24.94 33.21
CA THR A 335 2.03 24.96 33.12
C THR A 335 1.60 23.53 33.42
N GLU A 336 1.03 23.29 34.60
CA GLU A 336 0.28 22.06 34.87
C GLU A 336 -1.00 22.10 34.00
N GLU A 337 -0.84 21.83 32.71
CA GLU A 337 -1.95 21.34 31.91
C GLU A 337 -2.38 20.01 32.54
N LYS A 338 -3.69 19.74 32.62
CA LYS A 338 -4.22 18.39 32.81
C LYS A 338 -3.79 17.55 31.59
N GLY A 339 -2.51 17.19 31.57
CA GLY A 339 -1.81 16.74 30.38
C GLY A 339 -2.21 15.32 30.05
N ALA A 340 -2.52 15.10 28.78
CA ALA A 340 -2.48 13.76 28.21
C ALA A 340 -1.15 13.12 28.62
N PHE A 341 -1.20 11.90 29.12
CA PHE A 341 0.02 11.18 29.50
C PHE A 341 0.84 10.90 28.24
N HIS A 342 2.09 11.37 28.24
CA HIS A 342 3.05 11.08 27.18
C HIS A 342 3.96 9.94 27.63
N PRO A 343 4.01 8.80 26.91
CA PRO A 343 4.93 7.72 27.23
C PRO A 343 6.38 8.20 27.20
N VAL A 344 7.18 7.72 28.16
CA VAL A 344 8.62 8.00 28.21
C VAL A 344 9.38 6.77 27.79
N TYR A 345 10.05 6.85 26.64
CA TYR A 345 10.90 5.78 26.09
C TYR A 345 12.35 6.04 26.46
N ARG A 346 13.02 5.05 27.07
CA ARG A 346 14.43 5.14 27.48
C ARG A 346 15.37 4.27 26.64
N GLY A 347 14.81 3.45 25.76
CA GLY A 347 15.61 2.66 24.83
C GLY A 347 16.28 3.48 23.73
N ALA A 348 17.33 2.91 23.15
CA ALA A 348 18.02 3.49 22.01
C ALA A 348 17.10 3.64 20.79
N SER A 349 17.39 4.62 19.93
CA SER A 349 16.69 4.82 18.66
C SER A 349 16.75 3.55 17.81
N ASN A 350 15.59 3.10 17.33
CA ASN A 350 15.41 1.91 16.51
C ASN A 350 15.03 2.23 15.05
N ALA A 351 15.22 3.48 14.63
CA ALA A 351 14.85 3.95 13.30
C ALA A 351 16.03 4.58 12.55
N PHE A 352 15.96 4.51 11.22
CA PHE A 352 16.69 5.37 10.27
C PHE A 352 15.66 6.02 9.33
N CYS A 353 15.99 7.18 8.76
CA CYS A 353 15.11 7.92 7.85
C CYS A 353 15.59 7.88 6.40
N ILE A 354 14.63 7.92 5.47
CA ILE A 354 14.86 8.24 4.07
C ILE A 354 14.77 9.77 3.93
N HIS A 355 15.88 10.40 3.57
CA HIS A 355 15.92 11.84 3.30
C HIS A 355 15.51 12.18 1.87
N LEU A 356 15.90 11.32 0.93
CA LEU A 356 15.66 11.55 -0.48
C LEU A 356 15.39 10.23 -1.19
N PHE A 357 14.42 10.24 -2.09
CA PHE A 357 14.06 9.09 -2.91
C PHE A 357 13.68 9.56 -4.30
N CYS A 358 14.30 8.97 -5.32
CA CYS A 358 13.89 9.10 -6.71
C CYS A 358 14.11 7.77 -7.44
N ILE A 359 13.27 7.49 -8.42
CA ILE A 359 13.35 6.26 -9.23
C ILE A 359 12.74 6.53 -10.59
N ASP A 360 13.26 5.92 -11.64
CA ASP A 360 12.67 6.03 -12.96
C ASP A 360 11.23 5.49 -12.96
N GLU A 361 10.32 6.18 -13.64
CA GLU A 361 8.89 5.82 -13.73
C GLU A 361 8.68 4.37 -14.17
N LYS A 362 9.54 3.83 -15.05
CA LYS A 362 9.45 2.44 -15.52
C LYS A 362 9.73 1.43 -14.42
N HIS A 363 10.51 1.83 -13.41
CA HIS A 363 11.02 0.97 -12.34
C HIS A 363 10.36 1.24 -10.99
N GLU A 364 9.46 2.21 -10.88
CA GLU A 364 8.73 2.56 -9.64
C GLU A 364 8.12 1.35 -8.92
N THR A 365 7.62 0.39 -9.69
CA THR A 365 6.98 -0.85 -9.20
C THR A 365 7.94 -1.78 -8.43
N ARG A 366 9.26 -1.56 -8.58
CA ARG A 366 10.36 -2.29 -7.93
C ARG A 366 11.01 -1.49 -6.81
N SER A 367 10.45 -0.35 -6.42
CA SER A 367 10.98 0.50 -5.34
C SER A 367 11.18 -0.23 -4.00
N LEU A 368 10.41 -1.29 -3.71
CA LEU A 368 10.62 -2.12 -2.53
C LEU A 368 11.94 -2.91 -2.50
N ASP A 369 12.58 -3.11 -3.65
CA ASP A 369 13.88 -3.79 -3.72
C ASP A 369 14.95 -3.04 -2.93
N PHE A 370 14.84 -1.70 -2.80
CA PHE A 370 15.72 -0.88 -1.96
C PHE A 370 15.71 -1.35 -0.51
N LEU A 371 14.53 -1.58 0.07
CA LEU A 371 14.40 -1.86 1.51
C LEU A 371 15.16 -3.12 1.92
N HIS A 372 15.20 -4.15 1.07
CA HIS A 372 15.98 -5.36 1.33
C HIS A 372 17.48 -5.10 1.50
N TYR A 373 18.04 -4.13 0.77
CA TYR A 373 19.44 -3.77 0.87
C TYR A 373 19.69 -2.78 2.01
N VAL A 374 18.82 -1.78 2.16
CA VAL A 374 18.95 -0.74 3.18
C VAL A 374 18.89 -1.30 4.61
N PHE A 375 17.99 -2.24 4.89
CA PHE A 375 17.97 -2.92 6.19
C PHE A 375 19.21 -3.79 6.46
N LYS A 376 20.03 -4.11 5.44
CA LYS A 376 21.34 -4.77 5.65
C LYS A 376 22.42 -3.78 6.03
N LEU A 377 22.31 -2.52 5.60
CA LEU A 377 23.24 -1.45 6.00
C LEU A 377 23.09 -1.08 7.47
N PHE A 378 21.85 -1.10 7.98
CA PHE A 378 21.53 -0.81 9.38
C PHE A 378 20.95 -2.06 10.08
N PRO A 379 21.80 -3.04 10.45
CA PRO A 379 21.33 -4.32 10.99
C PRO A 379 20.63 -4.17 12.36
N ASP A 380 21.00 -3.18 13.14
CA ASP A 380 20.53 -2.87 14.49
C ASP A 380 19.18 -2.14 14.52
N LYS A 381 18.77 -1.53 13.41
CA LYS A 381 17.51 -0.79 13.26
C LYS A 381 16.42 -1.66 12.66
N ASP A 382 15.21 -1.58 13.22
CA ASP A 382 14.05 -2.30 12.70
C ASP A 382 13.07 -1.41 11.94
N PHE A 383 13.15 -0.08 12.12
CA PHE A 383 12.24 0.87 11.47
C PHE A 383 12.95 1.74 10.43
N CYS A 384 12.28 1.93 9.30
CA CYS A 384 12.59 2.89 8.26
C CYS A 384 11.49 3.94 8.26
N VAL A 385 11.84 5.22 8.30
CA VAL A 385 10.84 6.30 8.34
C VAL A 385 11.05 7.29 7.20
N ILE A 386 9.99 7.95 6.75
CA ILE A 386 10.06 9.01 5.74
C ILE A 386 9.01 10.07 6.07
N LEU A 387 9.40 11.34 5.96
CA LEU A 387 8.50 12.48 6.04
C LEU A 387 8.14 12.91 4.63
N VAL A 388 6.85 13.02 4.35
CA VAL A 388 6.34 13.42 3.05
C VAL A 388 5.43 14.64 3.22
N PRO A 389 5.64 15.75 2.47
CA PRO A 389 4.73 16.88 2.51
C PRO A 389 3.33 16.50 2.04
N HIS A 390 2.29 17.03 2.70
CA HIS A 390 0.88 16.68 2.47
C HIS A 390 0.34 16.91 1.03
N HIS A 391 1.04 17.70 0.21
CA HIS A 391 0.64 18.00 -1.17
C HIS A 391 1.26 17.03 -2.20
N VAL A 392 2.19 16.18 -1.77
CA VAL A 392 2.85 15.20 -2.63
C VAL A 392 1.94 13.96 -2.74
N PRO A 393 1.58 13.52 -3.97
CA PRO A 393 0.78 12.31 -4.13
C PRO A 393 1.54 11.07 -3.66
N GLU A 394 0.82 10.06 -3.20
CA GLU A 394 1.42 8.78 -2.81
C GLU A 394 2.11 8.10 -4.00
N PHE A 395 3.38 7.74 -3.83
CA PHE A 395 4.18 7.00 -4.81
C PHE A 395 4.34 5.53 -4.41
N HIS A 396 4.74 4.66 -5.35
CA HIS A 396 4.74 3.20 -5.16
C HIS A 396 5.43 2.69 -3.88
N LEU A 397 6.53 3.32 -3.44
CA LEU A 397 7.23 2.94 -2.21
C LEU A 397 6.40 3.25 -0.95
N ILE A 398 5.76 4.43 -0.90
CA ILE A 398 5.03 4.90 0.27
C ILE A 398 3.80 4.03 0.56
N GLN A 399 3.21 3.42 -0.48
CA GLN A 399 2.06 2.51 -0.36
C GLN A 399 2.35 1.27 0.50
N SER A 400 3.63 0.96 0.74
CA SER A 400 4.03 -0.13 1.62
C SER A 400 4.30 0.31 3.06
N PHE A 401 4.34 1.62 3.32
CA PHE A 401 4.57 2.19 4.65
C PHE A 401 3.23 2.42 5.36
N VAL A 402 3.28 2.50 6.69
CA VAL A 402 2.14 2.87 7.52
C VAL A 402 2.18 4.38 7.75
N ARG A 403 1.13 5.09 7.33
CA ARG A 403 0.94 6.49 7.69
C ARG A 403 0.62 6.60 9.18
N VAL A 404 1.44 7.36 9.91
CA VAL A 404 1.26 7.59 11.34
C VAL A 404 0.28 8.72 11.56
N VAL A 405 -0.61 8.56 12.54
CA VAL A 405 -1.60 9.58 12.88
C VAL A 405 -0.89 10.76 13.58
N PRO A 406 -1.02 12.00 13.07
CA PRO A 406 -0.48 13.16 13.77
C PRO A 406 -1.27 13.44 15.06
N LEU A 407 -0.58 13.91 16.09
CA LEU A 407 -1.21 14.39 17.31
C LEU A 407 -1.90 15.74 17.05
N TYR A 408 -2.93 16.05 17.82
CA TYR A 408 -3.68 17.33 17.70
C TYR A 408 -2.81 18.56 17.99
N THR A 409 -1.69 18.38 18.68
CA THR A 409 -0.67 19.39 18.96
C THR A 409 0.33 19.58 17.83
N SER A 410 0.31 18.72 16.81
CA SER A 410 1.29 18.74 15.73
C SER A 410 1.19 20.02 14.92
N LYS A 411 2.34 20.70 14.77
CA LYS A 411 2.52 21.85 13.89
C LYS A 411 3.29 21.49 12.62
N LEU A 412 3.65 20.21 12.46
CA LEU A 412 4.33 19.73 11.26
C LEU A 412 3.32 19.61 10.13
N GLY A 413 3.54 20.36 9.05
CA GLY A 413 2.76 20.25 7.81
C GLY A 413 3.14 19.04 6.95
N GLU A 414 3.71 18.00 7.57
CA GLU A 414 4.26 16.81 6.92
C GLU A 414 3.63 15.55 7.52
N GLU A 415 3.58 14.51 6.70
CA GLU A 415 3.07 13.20 7.07
C GLU A 415 4.23 12.25 7.34
N LEU A 416 4.19 11.56 8.48
CA LEU A 416 5.17 10.55 8.84
C LEU A 416 4.71 9.16 8.38
N TYR A 417 5.57 8.48 7.66
CA TYR A 417 5.37 7.11 7.21
C TYR A 417 6.44 6.20 7.83
N VAL A 418 6.01 5.04 8.34
CA VAL A 418 6.87 4.07 9.04
C VAL A 418 6.77 2.71 8.37
N PHE A 419 7.93 2.10 8.10
CA PHE A 419 8.05 0.73 7.63
C PHE A 419 8.93 -0.07 8.57
N HIS A 420 8.49 -1.26 8.95
CA HIS A 420 9.26 -2.16 9.82
C HIS A 420 9.88 -3.30 9.02
N ARG A 421 11.09 -3.72 9.36
CA ARG A 421 11.84 -4.83 8.71
C ARG A 421 10.99 -6.08 8.48
N ALA A 422 10.17 -6.47 9.47
CA ALA A 422 9.32 -7.66 9.37
C ALA A 422 8.24 -7.53 8.27
N GLY A 423 7.93 -6.32 7.79
CA GLY A 423 7.06 -6.10 6.64
C GLY A 423 7.61 -6.67 5.32
N LEU A 424 8.89 -7.06 5.27
CA LEU A 424 9.50 -7.79 4.15
C LEU A 424 9.31 -9.31 4.22
N LEU A 425 8.80 -9.83 5.34
CA LEU A 425 8.58 -11.26 5.53
C LEU A 425 7.34 -11.72 4.76
N LYS A 426 7.40 -12.96 4.25
CA LYS A 426 6.25 -13.60 3.60
C LYS A 426 5.29 -14.14 4.66
N LYS A 427 4.00 -14.03 4.36
CA LYS A 427 2.90 -14.38 5.26
C LYS A 427 2.17 -15.62 4.77
N HIS A 428 1.67 -16.42 5.72
CA HIS A 428 0.63 -17.40 5.47
C HIS A 428 -0.65 -16.98 6.21
N ALA A 429 -1.80 -17.16 5.59
CA ALA A 429 -3.09 -17.03 6.26
C ALA A 429 -3.65 -18.44 6.47
N TYR A 430 -4.20 -18.69 7.65
CA TYR A 430 -4.84 -19.95 7.99
C TYR A 430 -6.30 -19.71 8.37
N VAL A 431 -7.16 -20.69 8.08
CA VAL A 431 -8.57 -20.69 8.47
C VAL A 431 -8.77 -21.56 9.69
N ALA A 432 -9.52 -21.06 10.67
CA ALA A 432 -10.02 -21.84 11.79
C ALA A 432 -11.55 -21.66 11.89
N PHE A 433 -12.29 -22.76 11.88
CA PHE A 433 -13.75 -22.75 12.02
C PHE A 433 -14.14 -22.84 13.49
N ALA A 434 -15.03 -21.95 13.94
CA ALA A 434 -15.59 -21.99 15.29
C ALA A 434 -17.12 -21.94 15.20
N LEU A 435 -17.78 -23.02 15.63
CA LEU A 435 -19.23 -23.05 15.80
C LEU A 435 -19.57 -22.49 17.18
N GLN A 436 -20.25 -21.34 17.23
CA GLN A 436 -20.82 -20.82 18.46
C GLN A 436 -22.34 -20.70 18.29
N ASP A 437 -23.10 -21.36 19.17
CA ASP A 437 -24.56 -21.25 19.27
C ASP A 437 -25.35 -21.57 17.99
N GLY A 438 -24.84 -22.46 17.13
CA GLY A 438 -25.53 -22.92 15.92
C GLY A 438 -25.47 -21.94 14.74
N ILE A 439 -24.79 -20.79 14.88
CA ILE A 439 -24.49 -19.89 13.78
C ILE A 439 -23.05 -20.18 13.32
N PRO A 440 -22.82 -20.50 12.03
CA PRO A 440 -21.47 -20.71 11.53
C PRO A 440 -20.70 -19.39 11.59
N VAL A 441 -19.64 -19.37 12.39
CA VAL A 441 -18.68 -18.26 12.44
C VAL A 441 -17.36 -18.76 11.87
N GLN A 442 -16.77 -17.96 10.99
CA GLN A 442 -15.47 -18.27 10.40
C GLN A 442 -14.43 -17.31 10.98
N ALA A 443 -13.36 -17.86 11.57
CA ALA A 443 -12.24 -17.10 12.08
C ALA A 443 -11.01 -17.32 11.20
N PHE A 444 -10.32 -16.23 10.88
CA PHE A 444 -9.15 -16.22 10.00
C PHE A 444 -7.96 -15.69 10.80
N ILE A 445 -6.87 -16.45 10.78
CA ILE A 445 -5.65 -16.11 11.50
C ILE A 445 -4.56 -15.80 10.49
N ALA A 446 -3.94 -14.65 10.68
CA ALA A 446 -2.77 -14.21 9.94
C ALA A 446 -1.52 -14.57 10.74
N GLU A 447 -0.62 -15.33 10.14
CA GLU A 447 0.58 -15.82 10.83
C GLU A 447 1.86 -15.52 10.04
N VAL A 448 2.90 -15.11 10.76
CA VAL A 448 4.24 -14.89 10.22
C VAL A 448 5.23 -15.50 11.21
N LEU A 449 6.05 -16.45 10.74
CA LEU A 449 7.05 -17.16 11.57
C LEU A 449 6.46 -17.72 12.89
N ASP A 450 5.36 -18.47 12.80
CA ASP A 450 4.68 -19.07 13.96
C ASP A 450 4.09 -18.07 14.98
N GLN A 451 3.96 -16.80 14.59
CA GLN A 451 3.35 -15.75 15.40
C GLN A 451 2.06 -15.23 14.77
N ILE A 452 1.00 -15.15 15.58
CA ILE A 452 -0.27 -14.54 15.19
C ILE A 452 -0.05 -13.02 15.06
N VAL A 453 -0.16 -12.52 13.84
CA VAL A 453 -0.03 -11.09 13.52
C VAL A 453 -1.36 -10.43 13.21
N GLY A 454 -2.44 -11.20 13.05
CA GLY A 454 -3.78 -10.66 12.86
C GLY A 454 -4.87 -11.72 12.98
N VAL A 455 -6.09 -11.25 13.23
CA VAL A 455 -7.29 -12.06 13.40
C VAL A 455 -8.45 -11.36 12.71
N SER A 456 -9.26 -12.13 12.00
CA SER A 456 -10.54 -11.66 11.47
C SER A 456 -11.65 -12.66 11.79
N VAL A 457 -12.85 -12.16 12.04
CA VAL A 457 -14.05 -12.96 12.29
C VAL A 457 -15.14 -12.49 11.35
N ILE A 458 -15.67 -13.40 10.55
CA ILE A 458 -16.77 -13.13 9.62
C ILE A 458 -17.93 -14.11 9.85
N ARG A 459 -19.10 -13.72 9.35
CA ARG A 459 -20.32 -14.54 9.27
C ARG A 459 -21.03 -14.27 7.96
N ASP A 460 -22.06 -15.05 7.66
CA ASP A 460 -22.97 -14.73 6.56
C ASP A 460 -23.80 -13.49 6.90
N GLU A 461 -23.98 -12.59 5.93
CA GLU A 461 -24.83 -11.41 6.09
C GLU A 461 -26.30 -11.81 5.93
N MET A 462 -27.08 -11.67 7.00
CA MET A 462 -28.48 -12.09 7.05
C MET A 462 -29.45 -10.98 6.64
N ASP A 463 -29.04 -9.71 6.76
CA ASP A 463 -29.91 -8.55 6.56
C ASP A 463 -29.65 -7.85 5.21
N ILE A 464 -29.21 -8.59 4.18
CA ILE A 464 -28.77 -8.01 2.91
C ILE A 464 -29.87 -7.22 2.19
N GLU A 465 -31.13 -7.64 2.26
CA GLU A 465 -32.26 -6.88 1.70
C GLU A 465 -32.50 -5.54 2.43
N TYR A 466 -32.24 -5.51 3.73
CA TYR A 466 -32.29 -4.27 4.51
C TYR A 466 -31.20 -3.33 4.04
N ILE A 467 -29.97 -3.84 3.87
CA ILE A 467 -28.85 -3.05 3.37
C ILE A 467 -29.17 -2.49 1.98
N ARG A 468 -29.65 -3.33 1.05
CA ARG A 468 -30.02 -2.92 -0.31
C ARG A 468 -31.12 -1.85 -0.35
N SER A 469 -32.09 -1.90 0.57
CA SER A 469 -33.20 -0.95 0.58
C SER A 469 -32.88 0.39 1.24
N HIS A 470 -31.86 0.44 2.10
CA HIS A 470 -31.51 1.63 2.88
C HIS A 470 -30.21 2.30 2.44
N TYR A 471 -29.37 1.60 1.68
CA TYR A 471 -28.08 2.09 1.18
C TYR A 471 -28.02 1.91 -0.33
N ASN A 472 -27.40 2.86 -1.02
CA ASN A 472 -27.19 2.76 -2.46
C ASN A 472 -26.03 1.81 -2.79
N ILE A 473 -26.20 0.51 -2.51
CA ILE A 473 -25.19 -0.50 -2.77
C ILE A 473 -25.00 -0.79 -4.26
N GLU A 474 -26.01 -0.50 -5.09
CA GLU A 474 -25.98 -0.76 -6.54
C GLU A 474 -24.99 0.15 -7.28
N ASP A 475 -24.62 1.30 -6.71
CA ASP A 475 -23.54 2.15 -7.22
C ASP A 475 -22.15 1.49 -7.06
N PHE A 476 -22.03 0.49 -6.19
CA PHE A 476 -20.74 -0.10 -5.81
C PHE A 476 -20.61 -1.58 -6.18
N ILE A 477 -21.73 -2.31 -6.17
CA ILE A 477 -21.78 -3.71 -6.58
C ILE A 477 -22.99 -3.95 -7.45
N HIS A 478 -22.81 -4.76 -8.49
CA HIS A 478 -23.95 -5.27 -9.24
C HIS A 478 -24.63 -6.39 -8.46
N PHE A 479 -25.51 -6.02 -7.52
CA PHE A 479 -26.17 -6.94 -6.58
C PHE A 479 -26.65 -8.26 -7.19
N ASN A 480 -27.23 -8.22 -8.39
CA ASN A 480 -27.76 -9.42 -9.07
C ASN A 480 -26.69 -10.43 -9.52
N HIS A 481 -25.41 -10.03 -9.54
CA HIS A 481 -24.26 -10.91 -9.81
C HIS A 481 -23.66 -11.51 -8.52
N HIS A 482 -24.27 -11.26 -7.36
CA HIS A 482 -23.85 -11.81 -6.08
C HIS A 482 -24.98 -12.67 -5.50
N GLN A 483 -24.65 -13.90 -5.08
CA GLN A 483 -25.59 -14.76 -4.37
C GLN A 483 -25.65 -14.37 -2.89
N GLN A 484 -26.76 -14.68 -2.23
CA GLN A 484 -26.98 -14.36 -0.81
C GLN A 484 -25.85 -14.88 0.09
N GLU A 485 -25.36 -16.08 -0.18
CA GLU A 485 -24.27 -16.73 0.57
C GLU A 485 -22.90 -16.06 0.35
N GLU A 486 -22.72 -15.29 -0.73
CA GLU A 486 -21.45 -14.62 -1.03
C GLU A 486 -21.29 -13.28 -0.29
N HIS A 487 -22.32 -12.84 0.43
CA HIS A 487 -22.29 -11.65 1.28
C HIS A 487 -21.86 -12.04 2.71
N GLY A 488 -20.72 -11.50 3.14
CA GLY A 488 -20.17 -11.76 4.48
C GLY A 488 -20.21 -10.53 5.38
N HIS A 489 -20.57 -10.69 6.64
CA HIS A 489 -20.46 -9.67 7.68
C HIS A 489 -19.11 -9.77 8.40
N LEU A 490 -18.32 -8.70 8.38
CA LEU A 490 -17.06 -8.59 9.10
C LEU A 490 -17.34 -8.12 10.54
N TYR A 491 -17.23 -9.01 11.51
CA TYR A 491 -17.45 -8.69 12.93
C TYR A 491 -16.22 -8.08 13.59
N HIS A 492 -15.06 -8.70 13.37
CA HIS A 492 -13.80 -8.29 13.95
C HIS A 492 -12.70 -8.36 12.91
N PHE A 493 -11.83 -7.36 12.92
CA PHE A 493 -10.63 -7.34 12.10
C PHE A 493 -9.54 -6.60 12.88
N VAL A 494 -8.45 -7.30 13.18
CA VAL A 494 -7.27 -6.74 13.82
C VAL A 494 -6.06 -7.26 13.08
N LEU A 495 -5.17 -6.36 12.68
CA LEU A 495 -3.89 -6.69 12.09
C LEU A 495 -2.83 -5.83 12.77
N ASN A 496 -1.71 -6.44 13.12
CA ASN A 496 -0.57 -5.71 13.65
C ASN A 496 -0.16 -4.61 12.64
N PRO A 497 -0.02 -3.35 13.07
CA PRO A 497 0.27 -2.21 12.19
C PRO A 497 1.49 -2.44 11.27
N ILE A 498 2.50 -3.18 11.72
CA ILE A 498 3.68 -3.55 10.93
C ILE A 498 3.32 -4.22 9.59
N PHE A 499 2.18 -4.90 9.52
CA PHE A 499 1.71 -5.62 8.33
C PHE A 499 0.53 -4.92 7.65
N HIS A 500 0.31 -3.62 7.91
CA HIS A 500 -0.84 -2.88 7.37
C HIS A 500 -0.89 -2.88 5.83
N HIS A 501 0.25 -2.86 5.15
CA HIS A 501 0.32 -2.97 3.68
C HIS A 501 -0.23 -4.31 3.15
N TYR A 502 -0.26 -5.36 3.99
CA TYR A 502 -0.88 -6.63 3.67
C TYR A 502 -2.38 -6.70 3.97
N THR A 503 -3.01 -5.63 4.49
CA THR A 503 -4.45 -5.62 4.81
C THR A 503 -5.28 -6.01 3.59
N LYS A 504 -5.00 -5.43 2.42
CA LYS A 504 -5.72 -5.76 1.17
C LYS A 504 -5.63 -7.24 0.85
N HIS A 505 -4.42 -7.79 0.92
CA HIS A 505 -4.16 -9.19 0.65
C HIS A 505 -4.86 -10.11 1.65
N PHE A 506 -4.84 -9.76 2.94
CA PHE A 506 -5.49 -10.55 3.97
C PHE A 506 -7.01 -10.59 3.77
N LEU A 507 -7.63 -9.46 3.43
CA LEU A 507 -9.07 -9.40 3.14
C LEU A 507 -9.44 -10.17 1.88
N LYS A 508 -8.64 -10.08 0.80
CA LYS A 508 -8.83 -10.91 -0.40
C LYS A 508 -8.76 -12.39 -0.09
N GLU A 509 -7.80 -12.78 0.75
CA GLU A 509 -7.64 -14.17 1.13
C GLU A 509 -8.79 -14.68 2.01
N ILE A 510 -9.32 -13.83 2.88
CA ILE A 510 -10.55 -14.12 3.64
C ILE A 510 -11.73 -14.33 2.67
N LEU A 511 -11.92 -13.46 1.68
CA LEU A 511 -12.96 -13.60 0.66
C LEU A 511 -12.84 -14.94 -0.09
N ARG A 512 -11.64 -15.27 -0.58
CA ARG A 512 -11.35 -16.52 -1.30
C ARG A 512 -11.64 -17.76 -0.43
N LEU A 513 -11.09 -17.80 0.78
CA LEU A 513 -11.20 -18.96 1.67
C LEU A 513 -12.61 -19.13 2.26
N ALA A 514 -13.38 -18.05 2.35
CA ALA A 514 -14.76 -18.07 2.84
C ALA A 514 -15.81 -18.22 1.73
N HIS A 515 -15.39 -18.27 0.46
CA HIS A 515 -16.26 -18.18 -0.72
C HIS A 515 -17.20 -16.97 -0.67
N LYS A 516 -16.69 -15.82 -0.21
CA LYS A 516 -17.40 -14.54 -0.19
C LYS A 516 -16.92 -13.66 -1.32
N SER A 517 -17.78 -12.79 -1.83
CA SER A 517 -17.40 -11.76 -2.80
C SER A 517 -17.48 -10.34 -2.24
N SER A 518 -18.24 -10.15 -1.17
CA SER A 518 -18.44 -8.83 -0.55
C SER A 518 -18.40 -8.98 0.97
N LEU A 519 -17.58 -8.18 1.63
CA LEU A 519 -17.62 -8.04 3.10
C LEU A 519 -18.32 -6.74 3.48
N TYR A 520 -19.10 -6.78 4.56
CA TYR A 520 -19.86 -5.68 5.14
C TYR A 520 -19.35 -5.42 6.56
N TYR A 521 -18.90 -4.19 6.84
CA TYR A 521 -18.49 -3.78 8.20
C TYR A 521 -19.28 -2.57 8.67
N PRO A 522 -20.04 -2.64 9.79
CA PRO A 522 -20.81 -1.51 10.30
C PRO A 522 -19.92 -0.52 11.06
N ILE A 523 -19.85 0.72 10.59
CA ILE A 523 -19.23 1.83 11.35
C ILE A 523 -20.30 2.55 12.14
N TYR A 524 -20.14 2.59 13.46
CA TYR A 524 -21.01 3.35 14.35
C TYR A 524 -20.47 4.78 14.49
N PRO A 525 -21.28 5.82 14.26
CA PRO A 525 -20.85 7.19 14.55
C PRO A 525 -20.56 7.34 16.04
N GLN A 526 -19.52 8.10 16.37
CA GLN A 526 -19.20 8.47 17.74
C GLN A 526 -20.39 9.24 18.34
N TYR A 527 -20.75 8.87 19.57
CA TYR A 527 -21.94 9.31 20.28
C TYR A 527 -22.05 10.84 20.31
N VAL A 528 -23.13 11.41 19.75
CA VAL A 528 -23.56 12.79 20.08
C VAL A 528 -24.71 12.65 21.06
N GLU A 529 -24.50 13.10 22.30
CA GLU A 529 -25.51 13.03 23.35
C GLU A 529 -26.84 13.70 22.92
N GLY A 530 -27.97 13.02 23.17
CA GLY A 530 -29.26 13.69 23.29
C GLY A 530 -30.30 13.50 22.18
N LYS A 531 -30.09 12.71 21.12
CA LYS A 531 -31.18 12.37 20.16
C LYS A 531 -31.31 10.88 19.87
N VAL A 532 -32.55 10.40 19.97
CA VAL A 532 -32.95 9.01 19.78
C VAL A 532 -32.70 8.53 18.35
N ARG A 533 -31.79 7.54 18.25
CA ARG A 533 -31.72 6.38 17.35
C ARG A 533 -32.25 6.52 15.92
N ARG A 534 -31.34 6.81 14.99
CA ARG A 534 -31.18 5.99 13.78
C ARG A 534 -29.81 5.33 13.87
N LYS A 535 -29.74 4.00 13.84
CA LYS A 535 -28.49 3.29 13.65
C LYS A 535 -28.03 3.62 12.23
N LEU A 536 -27.18 4.64 12.07
CA LEU A 536 -26.46 4.82 10.83
C LEU A 536 -25.45 3.68 10.76
N TYR A 537 -25.66 2.76 9.82
CA TYR A 537 -24.69 1.74 9.49
C TYR A 537 -23.93 2.28 8.30
N VAL A 538 -22.66 2.64 8.45
CA VAL A 538 -21.82 2.76 7.25
C VAL A 538 -21.32 1.36 6.96
N PHE A 539 -21.64 0.81 5.79
CA PHE A 539 -21.12 -0.47 5.36
C PHE A 539 -19.87 -0.26 4.52
N LEU A 540 -18.72 -0.73 5.01
CA LEU A 540 -17.57 -0.92 4.14
C LEU A 540 -17.88 -2.10 3.21
N ILE A 541 -18.00 -1.86 1.91
CA ILE A 541 -18.06 -2.94 0.90
C ILE A 541 -16.65 -3.17 0.39
N LEU A 542 -16.08 -4.32 0.73
CA LEU A 542 -14.83 -4.78 0.14
C LEU A 542 -15.17 -5.68 -1.04
N ASN A 543 -15.10 -5.13 -2.27
CA ASN A 543 -15.20 -5.91 -3.50
C ASN A 543 -13.79 -6.07 -4.10
N ILE A 544 -13.52 -7.26 -4.64
CA ILE A 544 -12.33 -7.66 -5.38
C ILE A 544 -11.90 -6.62 -6.46
N VAL A 545 -12.86 -5.96 -7.12
CA VAL A 545 -12.64 -4.96 -8.19
C VAL A 545 -12.19 -3.59 -7.66
N THR A 546 -12.69 -3.15 -6.50
CA THR A 546 -12.44 -1.81 -5.94
C THR A 546 -11.13 -1.68 -5.15
N PHE A 547 -10.35 -2.75 -4.98
CA PHE A 547 -9.10 -2.75 -4.19
C PHE A 547 -7.98 -1.80 -4.68
N ALA A 548 -8.14 -1.13 -5.83
CA ALA A 548 -7.23 -0.06 -6.26
C ALA A 548 -7.23 1.12 -5.28
N HIS A 549 -8.36 1.42 -4.64
CA HIS A 549 -8.47 2.39 -3.58
C HIS A 549 -9.08 1.69 -2.37
N PHE A 550 -8.48 1.79 -1.18
CA PHE A 550 -9.27 1.60 0.05
C PHE A 550 -10.26 2.76 0.08
N ILE A 551 -11.34 2.67 -0.70
CA ILE A 551 -12.40 3.65 -0.59
C ILE A 551 -13.12 3.23 0.67
N PHE A 552 -12.87 3.96 1.75
CA PHE A 552 -13.82 4.09 2.84
C PHE A 552 -15.08 4.68 2.22
N LEU A 553 -15.92 3.80 1.66
CA LEU A 553 -17.17 4.19 1.05
C LEU A 553 -18.14 4.49 2.17
N PHE A 554 -18.20 5.78 2.52
CA PHE A 554 -19.25 6.30 3.37
C PHE A 554 -20.54 6.29 2.56
N ALA A 555 -21.31 5.21 2.66
CA ALA A 555 -22.73 5.26 2.31
C ALA A 555 -23.43 6.13 3.38
N SER A 556 -23.41 7.44 3.19
CA SER A 556 -24.16 8.39 4.01
C SER A 556 -25.65 8.29 3.65
N VAL A 557 -26.53 8.40 4.65
CA VAL A 557 -28.00 8.41 4.52
C VAL A 557 -28.53 9.60 3.69
N ASN A 558 -27.66 10.48 3.18
CA ASN A 558 -28.05 11.74 2.55
C ASN A 558 -28.57 11.66 1.11
N ASP A 559 -28.52 10.51 0.43
CA ASP A 559 -29.24 10.32 -0.85
C ASP A 559 -30.53 9.53 -0.65
N CYS A 560 -31.29 9.93 0.37
CA CYS A 560 -32.66 9.50 0.55
C CYS A 560 -33.47 10.03 -0.65
N LYS A 561 -33.83 9.15 -1.60
CA LYS A 561 -34.93 9.40 -2.53
C LYS A 561 -36.14 9.82 -1.70
N GLN A 562 -36.44 11.12 -1.70
CA GLN A 562 -37.75 11.60 -1.28
C GLN A 562 -38.78 11.05 -2.28
N GLN A 563 -39.37 9.91 -1.94
CA GLN A 563 -40.70 9.56 -2.40
C GLN A 563 -41.53 9.21 -1.17
N PHE A 564 -42.04 10.25 -0.53
CA PHE A 564 -43.24 10.14 0.27
C PHE A 564 -44.45 10.10 -0.68
N SER A 565 -45.20 9.01 -0.61
CA SER A 565 -46.66 8.99 -0.75
C SER A 565 -47.21 8.06 0.32
#